data_AF-I1PGB0-F1
#
_entry.id   AF-I1PGB0-F1
#
_cell.length_a   1.000
_cell.length_b   1.000
_cell.length_c   1.000
_cell.angle_alpha   90.00
_cell.angle_beta   90.00
_cell.angle_gamma   90.00
#
_symmetry.space_group_name_H-M   'P 1'
#
loop_
_entity.id
_entity.type
_entity.pdbx_description
1 polymer ?
#
loop_
_entity_poly.entity_id
_entity_poly.type
_entity_poly.pdbx_seq_one_letter_code
_entity_poly.pdbx_strand_id
1 'polypeptide(L)'
;MAHGRAAAVRRPKSSSASSAGAAAERKRKRAAAAKTVSLKNQIRSTERLLRKDLPNDIRVAQEKKLEELKRQQELQNQLAIQRTVQLRDRKIKFFERRKIERMIRRLEKQQRSNADDASNKLSKLKEDLEYVR
;
A
#
# COMPACT_ATOMS: atom_id res chain seq x y z
N MET A 1 -55.98 -12.39 -19.97
CA MET A 1 -55.13 -11.19 -20.14
C MET A 1 -53.70 -11.63 -20.39
N ALA A 2 -53.04 -10.94 -21.31
CA ALA A 2 -51.91 -11.37 -22.13
C ALA A 2 -50.61 -11.76 -21.38
N HIS A 3 -49.86 -12.64 -22.04
CA HIS A 3 -48.49 -13.02 -21.73
C HIS A 3 -47.52 -11.82 -21.76
N GLY A 4 -46.67 -11.69 -20.74
CA GLY A 4 -45.53 -10.78 -20.73
C GLY A 4 -44.22 -11.54 -20.60
N ARG A 5 -43.69 -12.05 -21.72
CA ARG A 5 -42.29 -12.51 -21.86
C ARG A 5 -41.47 -11.36 -22.45
N ALA A 6 -40.56 -10.78 -21.68
CA ALA A 6 -39.43 -9.95 -22.12
C ALA A 6 -38.56 -9.64 -20.89
N ALA A 7 -37.23 -9.67 -20.86
CA ALA A 7 -36.22 -10.07 -21.82
C ALA A 7 -34.99 -10.50 -20.97
N ALA A 8 -34.34 -11.60 -21.35
CA ALA A 8 -33.08 -12.00 -20.74
C ALA A 8 -32.00 -10.96 -21.11
N VAL A 9 -31.60 -10.13 -20.14
CA VAL A 9 -30.47 -9.22 -20.29
C VAL A 9 -29.20 -10.07 -20.44
N ARG A 10 -28.73 -10.19 -21.68
CA ARG A 10 -27.46 -10.84 -22.03
C ARG A 10 -26.33 -10.08 -21.33
N ARG A 11 -25.66 -10.76 -20.39
CA ARG A 11 -24.40 -10.31 -19.77
C ARG A 11 -23.38 -9.97 -20.88
N PRO A 12 -22.75 -8.78 -20.89
CA PRO A 12 -21.64 -8.54 -21.79
C PRO A 12 -20.44 -9.38 -21.34
N LYS A 13 -20.06 -10.34 -22.19
CA LYS A 13 -18.89 -11.20 -22.03
C LYS A 13 -17.73 -10.51 -22.73
N SER A 14 -17.08 -9.56 -22.06
CA SER A 14 -15.88 -8.89 -22.59
C SER A 14 -14.96 -8.40 -21.46
N SER A 15 -14.12 -9.29 -20.95
CA SER A 15 -12.94 -8.89 -20.16
C SER A 15 -11.73 -9.83 -20.31
N SER A 16 -11.81 -10.84 -21.18
CA SER A 16 -10.66 -11.72 -21.45
C SER A 16 -9.58 -11.02 -22.27
N ALA A 17 -9.94 -10.13 -23.22
CA ALA A 17 -8.98 -9.39 -24.04
C ALA A 17 -8.14 -8.38 -23.25
N SER A 18 -8.73 -7.67 -22.28
CA SER A 18 -8.01 -6.73 -21.40
C SER A 18 -7.13 -7.46 -20.37
N SER A 19 -7.49 -8.68 -19.99
CA SER A 19 -6.68 -9.52 -19.09
C SER A 19 -5.44 -10.10 -19.77
N ALA A 20 -5.51 -10.42 -21.07
CA ALA A 20 -4.38 -10.98 -21.83
C ALA A 20 -3.26 -9.96 -22.05
N GLY A 21 -3.61 -8.72 -22.40
CA GLY A 21 -2.65 -7.60 -22.51
C GLY A 21 -1.98 -7.29 -21.17
N ALA A 22 -2.77 -7.21 -20.09
CA ALA A 22 -2.25 -6.98 -18.74
C ALA A 22 -1.37 -8.13 -18.24
N ALA A 23 -1.70 -9.39 -18.58
CA ALA A 23 -0.89 -10.56 -18.23
C ALA A 23 0.44 -10.59 -18.99
N ALA A 24 0.44 -10.27 -20.29
CA ALA A 24 1.64 -10.17 -21.11
C ALA A 24 2.56 -9.04 -20.63
N GLU A 25 2.01 -7.88 -20.26
CA GLU A 25 2.78 -6.76 -19.74
C GLU A 25 3.36 -7.07 -18.34
N ARG A 26 2.59 -7.73 -17.46
CA ARG A 26 3.11 -8.24 -16.18
C ARG A 26 4.22 -9.27 -16.37
N LYS A 27 4.12 -10.13 -17.37
CA LYS A 27 5.17 -11.13 -17.70
C LYS A 27 6.43 -10.45 -18.21
N ARG A 28 6.31 -9.42 -19.07
CA ARG A 28 7.45 -8.61 -19.55
C ARG A 28 8.10 -7.82 -18.41
N LYS A 29 7.33 -7.18 -17.54
CA LYS A 29 7.84 -6.47 -16.34
C LYS A 29 8.55 -7.41 -15.37
N ARG A 30 8.01 -8.61 -15.14
CA ARG A 30 8.67 -9.65 -14.32
C ARG A 30 9.97 -10.17 -14.95
N ALA A 31 9.98 -10.37 -16.28
CA ALA A 31 11.18 -10.79 -17.00
C ALA A 31 12.26 -9.70 -17.02
N ALA A 32 11.88 -8.42 -17.12
CA ALA A 32 12.81 -7.29 -17.02
C ALA A 32 13.37 -7.16 -15.59
N ALA A 33 12.52 -7.30 -14.57
CA ALA A 33 12.94 -7.32 -13.17
C ALA A 33 13.85 -8.52 -12.82
N ALA A 34 13.71 -9.63 -13.53
CA ALA A 34 14.61 -10.79 -13.37
C ALA A 34 16.01 -10.54 -13.97
N LYS A 35 16.13 -9.65 -14.97
CA LYS A 35 17.42 -9.26 -15.57
C LYS A 35 18.16 -8.21 -14.74
N THR A 36 17.45 -7.44 -13.91
CA THR A 36 18.09 -6.54 -12.96
C THR A 36 18.57 -7.33 -11.75
N VAL A 37 19.89 -7.49 -11.65
CA VAL A 37 20.57 -8.06 -10.49
C VAL A 37 20.03 -7.37 -9.21
N SER A 38 19.57 -8.15 -8.23
CA SER A 38 19.02 -7.62 -6.96
C SER A 38 19.96 -6.59 -6.32
N LEU A 39 19.43 -5.53 -5.70
CA LEU A 39 20.24 -4.48 -5.04
C LEU A 39 21.30 -5.06 -4.09
N LYS A 40 20.93 -6.11 -3.32
CA LYS A 40 21.87 -6.82 -2.44
C LYS A 40 23.01 -7.49 -3.19
N ASN A 41 22.76 -7.99 -4.40
CA ASN A 41 23.80 -8.55 -5.26
C ASN A 41 24.68 -7.45 -5.86
N GLN A 42 24.10 -6.31 -6.25
CA GLN A 42 24.86 -5.16 -6.74
C GLN A 42 25.82 -4.65 -5.67
N ILE A 43 25.35 -4.46 -4.43
CA ILE A 43 26.16 -4.05 -3.26
C ILE A 43 27.31 -5.04 -3.04
N ARG A 44 27.01 -6.34 -2.95
CA ARG A 44 28.04 -7.37 -2.76
C ARG A 44 29.05 -7.39 -3.90
N SER A 45 28.62 -7.17 -5.14
CA SER A 45 29.50 -7.12 -6.31
C SER A 45 30.42 -5.89 -6.26
N THR A 46 29.89 -4.72 -5.91
CA THR A 46 30.69 -3.48 -5.77
C THR A 46 31.65 -3.56 -4.59
N GLU A 47 31.25 -4.15 -3.46
CA GLU A 47 32.15 -4.37 -2.31
C GLU A 47 33.30 -5.32 -2.66
N ARG A 48 33.00 -6.42 -3.37
CA ARG A 48 34.05 -7.34 -3.85
C ARG A 48 35.00 -6.68 -4.84
N LEU A 49 34.49 -5.78 -5.68
CA LEU A 49 35.32 -5.01 -6.62
C LEU A 49 36.27 -4.07 -5.86
N LEU A 50 35.75 -3.35 -4.86
CA LEU A 50 36.54 -2.42 -4.03
C LEU A 50 37.62 -3.09 -3.16
N ARG A 51 37.53 -4.40 -2.94
CA ARG A 51 38.59 -5.18 -2.27
C ARG A 51 39.80 -5.48 -3.15
N LYS A 52 39.71 -5.24 -4.46
CA LYS A 52 40.81 -5.42 -5.40
C LYS A 52 41.62 -4.13 -5.55
N ASP A 53 42.83 -4.24 -6.08
CA ASP A 53 43.65 -3.08 -6.41
C ASP A 53 43.07 -2.37 -7.64
N LEU A 54 42.36 -1.27 -7.39
CA LEU A 54 41.81 -0.39 -8.42
C LEU A 54 42.52 0.96 -8.41
N PRO A 55 42.68 1.61 -9.59
CA PRO A 55 43.05 3.00 -9.71
C PRO A 55 42.14 3.89 -8.85
N ASN A 56 42.72 4.96 -8.28
CA ASN A 56 42.06 5.79 -7.28
C ASN A 56 40.74 6.40 -7.80
N ASP A 57 40.72 6.84 -9.06
CA ASP A 57 39.53 7.44 -9.69
C ASP A 57 38.36 6.46 -9.77
N ILE A 58 38.65 5.20 -10.14
CA ILE A 58 37.64 4.14 -10.24
C ILE A 58 37.17 3.73 -8.85
N ARG A 59 38.07 3.68 -7.87
CA ARG A 59 37.74 3.39 -6.47
C ARG A 59 36.73 4.40 -5.93
N VAL A 60 37.02 5.70 -6.05
CA VAL A 60 36.12 6.78 -5.58
C VAL A 60 34.75 6.70 -6.27
N ALA A 61 34.70 6.44 -7.58
CA ALA A 61 33.44 6.28 -8.29
C ALA A 61 32.62 5.07 -7.80
N GLN A 62 33.27 3.94 -7.54
CA GLN A 62 32.61 2.73 -7.03
C GLN A 62 32.18 2.86 -5.57
N GLU A 63 32.92 3.59 -4.74
CA GLU A 63 32.55 3.92 -3.35
C GLU A 63 31.28 4.78 -3.33
N LYS A 64 31.22 5.86 -4.13
CA LYS A 64 30.01 6.68 -4.28
C LYS A 64 28.81 5.85 -4.73
N LYS A 65 29.02 4.95 -5.69
CA LYS A 65 27.97 4.03 -6.15
C LYS A 65 27.53 3.07 -5.03
N LEU A 66 28.47 2.55 -4.25
CA LEU A 66 28.17 1.65 -3.13
C LEU A 66 27.33 2.36 -2.07
N GLU A 67 27.67 3.60 -1.72
CA GLU A 67 26.87 4.41 -0.79
C GLU A 67 25.44 4.59 -1.28
N GLU A 68 25.26 4.97 -2.55
CA GLU A 68 23.93 5.15 -3.12
C GLU A 68 23.10 3.87 -3.09
N LEU A 69 23.71 2.73 -3.45
CA LEU A 69 23.05 1.43 -3.36
C LEU A 69 22.65 1.08 -1.91
N LYS A 70 23.50 1.41 -0.92
CA LYS A 70 23.19 1.21 0.50
C LYS A 70 22.03 2.10 0.96
N ARG A 71 22.01 3.38 0.59
CA ARG A 71 20.87 4.28 0.88
C ARG A 71 19.56 3.75 0.29
N GLN A 72 19.59 3.26 -0.94
CA GLN A 72 18.42 2.64 -1.57
C GLN A 72 17.95 1.38 -0.83
N GLN A 73 18.88 0.54 -0.37
CA GLN A 73 18.55 -0.65 0.41
C GLN A 73 17.93 -0.28 1.76
N GLU A 74 18.45 0.73 2.46
CA GLU A 74 17.91 1.21 3.73
C GLU A 74 16.49 1.75 3.56
N LEU A 75 16.24 2.55 2.52
CA LEU A 75 14.89 3.05 2.23
C LEU A 75 13.92 1.89 1.98
N GLN A 76 14.32 0.86 1.23
CA GLN A 76 13.48 -0.32 1.02
C GLN A 76 13.18 -1.07 2.33
N ASN A 77 14.16 -1.19 3.22
CA ASN A 77 13.98 -1.82 4.52
C ASN A 77 13.01 -1.00 5.39
N GLN A 78 13.14 0.32 5.42
CA GLN A 78 12.24 1.23 6.13
C GLN A 78 10.80 1.09 5.61
N LEU A 79 10.61 1.13 4.29
CA LEU A 79 9.29 0.95 3.68
C LEU A 79 8.70 -0.44 3.97
N ALA A 80 9.53 -1.48 4.00
CA ALA A 80 9.09 -2.82 4.35
C ALA A 80 8.60 -2.88 5.82
N ILE A 81 9.35 -2.29 6.75
CA ILE A 81 8.96 -2.20 8.17
C ILE A 81 7.67 -1.38 8.32
N GLN A 82 7.58 -0.22 7.67
CA GLN A 82 6.36 0.59 7.70
C GLN A 82 5.15 -0.20 7.17
N ARG A 83 5.33 -0.97 6.09
CA ARG A 83 4.27 -1.82 5.54
C ARG A 83 3.85 -2.93 6.49
N THR A 84 4.77 -3.56 7.21
CA THR A 84 4.40 -4.61 8.18
C THR A 84 3.65 -4.03 9.38
N VAL A 85 4.10 -2.87 9.90
CA VAL A 85 3.37 -2.13 10.94
C VAL A 85 1.98 -1.74 10.45
N GLN A 86 1.89 -1.10 9.28
CA GLN A 86 0.63 -0.68 8.69
C GLN A 86 -0.35 -1.84 8.50
N LEU A 87 0.11 -3.00 8.02
CA LEU A 87 -0.75 -4.18 7.81
C LEU A 87 -1.24 -4.78 9.12
N ARG A 88 -0.40 -4.80 10.17
CA ARG A 88 -0.80 -5.24 11.52
C ARG A 88 -1.89 -4.32 12.08
N ASP A 89 -1.66 -3.01 12.03
CA ASP A 89 -2.56 -2.03 12.65
C ASP A 89 -3.81 -1.77 11.80
N ARG A 90 -3.80 -2.10 10.51
CA ARG A 90 -4.93 -1.86 9.58
C ARG A 90 -6.24 -2.42 10.13
N LYS A 91 -6.21 -3.62 10.71
CA LYS A 91 -7.44 -4.25 11.24
C LYS A 91 -7.84 -3.65 12.58
N ILE A 92 -6.88 -3.33 13.44
CA ILE A 92 -7.12 -2.66 14.73
C ILE A 92 -7.79 -1.30 14.47
N LYS A 93 -7.15 -0.44 13.67
CA LYS A 93 -7.69 0.86 13.26
C LYS A 93 -9.03 0.75 12.55
N PHE A 94 -9.26 -0.27 11.72
CA PHE A 94 -10.55 -0.50 11.08
C PHE A 94 -11.67 -0.75 12.10
N PHE A 95 -11.44 -1.61 13.09
CA PHE A 95 -12.45 -1.93 14.10
C PHE A 95 -12.71 -0.76 15.04
N GLU A 96 -11.67 -0.03 15.45
CA GLU A 96 -11.79 1.17 16.28
C GLU A 96 -12.56 2.26 15.55
N ARG A 97 -12.18 2.58 14.30
CA ARG A 97 -12.90 3.53 13.45
C ARG A 97 -14.37 3.15 13.31
N ARG A 98 -14.65 1.88 12.99
CA ARG A 98 -16.03 1.39 12.83
C ARG A 98 -16.82 1.46 14.16
N LYS A 99 -16.17 1.25 15.31
CA LYS A 99 -16.79 1.39 16.64
C LYS A 99 -17.13 2.85 16.92
N ILE A 100 -16.19 3.77 16.69
CA ILE A 100 -16.36 5.21 16.86
C ILE A 100 -17.46 5.74 15.93
N GLU A 101 -17.41 5.42 14.64
CA GLU A 101 -18.44 5.81 13.65
C GLU A 101 -19.85 5.37 14.08
N ARG A 102 -20.01 4.14 14.58
CA ARG A 102 -21.30 3.65 15.06
C ARG A 102 -21.77 4.42 16.30
N MET A 103 -20.85 4.77 17.19
CA MET A 103 -21.19 5.49 18.41
C MET A 103 -21.58 6.93 18.11
N ILE A 104 -20.86 7.62 17.22
CA ILE A 104 -21.22 8.92 16.67
C ILE A 104 -22.65 8.87 16.09
N ARG A 105 -22.94 7.94 15.16
CA ARG A 105 -24.28 7.81 14.57
C ARG A 105 -25.39 7.60 15.58
N ARG A 106 -25.13 6.84 16.67
CA ARG A 106 -26.10 6.60 17.74
C ARG A 106 -26.34 7.86 18.57
N LEU A 107 -25.27 8.55 18.97
CA LEU A 107 -25.34 9.79 19.73
C LEU A 107 -26.00 10.92 18.91
N GLU A 108 -25.68 11.04 17.62
CA GLU A 108 -26.34 11.99 16.71
C GLU A 108 -27.85 11.71 16.61
N LYS A 109 -28.26 10.43 16.55
CA LYS A 109 -29.68 10.05 16.56
C LYS A 109 -30.34 10.40 17.90
N GLN A 110 -29.65 10.17 19.03
CA GLN A 110 -30.16 10.50 20.36
C GLN A 110 -30.26 12.01 20.59
N GLN A 111 -29.29 12.79 20.11
CA GLN A 111 -29.30 14.25 20.21
C GLN A 111 -30.49 14.88 19.49
N ARG A 112 -30.93 14.30 18.36
CA ARG A 112 -32.17 14.70 17.67
C ARG A 112 -33.43 14.43 18.49
N SER A 113 -33.35 13.59 19.53
CA SER A 113 -34.49 13.17 20.35
C SER A 113 -34.44 13.72 21.79
N ASN A 114 -33.25 14.01 22.36
CA ASN A 114 -33.02 14.59 23.69
C ASN A 114 -31.67 15.34 23.69
N ALA A 115 -31.61 16.59 24.15
CA ALA A 115 -30.62 17.56 23.64
C ALA A 115 -29.27 17.68 24.38
N ASP A 116 -29.14 17.39 25.68
CA ASP A 116 -28.08 18.10 26.42
C ASP A 116 -26.81 17.29 26.80
N ASP A 117 -26.88 15.97 26.99
CA ASP A 117 -25.71 15.17 27.43
C ASP A 117 -24.84 14.57 26.29
N ALA A 118 -25.29 14.73 25.04
CA ALA A 118 -24.67 14.07 23.89
C ALA A 118 -23.49 14.87 23.30
N SER A 119 -23.48 16.20 23.43
CA SER A 119 -22.58 17.10 22.70
C SER A 119 -21.10 16.88 23.02
N ASN A 120 -20.74 16.87 24.30
CA ASN A 120 -19.34 16.69 24.75
C ASN A 120 -18.77 15.31 24.37
N LYS A 121 -19.61 14.27 24.45
CA LYS A 121 -19.23 12.90 24.02
C LYS A 121 -19.03 12.83 22.50
N LEU A 122 -19.82 13.59 21.74
CA LEU A 122 -19.73 13.66 20.28
C LEU A 122 -18.44 14.34 19.82
N SER A 123 -18.03 15.44 20.46
CA SER A 123 -16.77 16.14 20.17
C SER A 123 -15.57 15.23 20.39
N LYS A 124 -15.49 14.56 21.55
CA LYS A 124 -14.41 13.61 21.86
C LYS A 124 -14.32 12.45 20.85
N LEU A 125 -15.46 11.91 20.42
CA LEU A 125 -15.46 10.83 19.42
C LEU A 125 -15.05 11.29 18.02
N LYS A 126 -15.25 12.56 17.68
CA LYS A 126 -14.75 13.12 16.43
C LYS A 126 -13.22 13.25 16.45
N GLU A 127 -12.65 13.67 17.59
CA GLU A 127 -11.20 13.69 17.80
C GLU A 127 -10.61 12.27 17.71
N ASP A 128 -11.22 11.29 18.39
CA ASP A 128 -10.79 9.89 18.33
C ASP A 128 -10.86 9.34 16.88
N LEU A 129 -11.86 9.76 16.10
CA LEU A 129 -12.00 9.36 14.70
C LEU A 129 -10.86 9.89 13.82
N GLU A 130 -10.40 11.12 14.09
CA GLU A 130 -9.25 11.72 13.40
C GLU A 130 -7.95 11.02 13.78
N TYR A 131 -7.77 10.67 15.05
CA TYR A 131 -6.59 9.94 15.52
C TYR A 131 -6.47 8.53 14.90
N VAL A 132 -7.59 7.82 14.75
CA VAL A 132 -7.63 6.48 14.15
C VAL A 132 -7.56 6.54 12.61
N ARG A 133 -7.66 7.75 12.01
CA ARG A 133 -7.73 7.94 10.56
C ARG A 133 -6.49 7.47 9.81
#